data_AF-A0A535RSA0-F1
#
_entry.id   AF-A0A535RSA0-F1
#
_cell.length_a   1.000
_cell.length_b   1.000
_cell.length_c   1.000
_cell.angle_alpha   90.00
_cell.angle_beta   90.00
_cell.angle_gamma   90.00
#
_symmetry.space_group_name_H-M   'P 1'
#
loop_
_entity.id
_entity.type
_entity.pdbx_description
1 polymer ?
#
loop_
_entity_poly.entity_id
_entity_poly.type
_entity_poly.pdbx_seq_one_letter_code
_entity_poly.pdbx_strand_id
1 'polypeptide(L)'
;MIELNQSDFSPLDSPGYFQHEMRTIYHQMPASERELLHHLRPEKARELWEYASEYSTELSRYLFSDTLEPITSSSLYEWIGHIDITNMNWSVRLEVGQQSLQVLNSRNDQVIIVFWTAEEAVAVPWHIFYAYWDDFCRISLEDVLAFPLSEEWYLVFYHEDQMVIGRPRLPLLDEVARKTLSERTKPLIHQAEVLRLLLANEKLSAIKLYQQETGVGYKQAMEAVNKLLKDFQSMA
;
A
#
# COMPACT_ATOMS: atom_id res chain seq x y z
N MET A 1 9.79 10.71 4.22
CA MET A 1 10.83 9.74 4.60
C MET A 1 10.29 8.90 5.73
N ILE A 2 10.05 7.62 5.43
CA ILE A 2 9.48 6.67 6.37
C ILE A 2 10.59 6.20 7.31
N GLU A 3 10.31 6.24 8.62
CA GLU A 3 11.22 5.72 9.65
C GLU A 3 10.62 4.47 10.30
N LEU A 4 11.48 3.49 10.56
CA LEU A 4 11.15 2.25 11.26
C LEU A 4 11.99 2.13 12.52
N ASN A 5 11.33 1.73 13.60
CA ASN A 5 11.92 1.62 14.93
C ASN A 5 11.87 0.16 15.37
N GLN A 6 12.71 -0.24 16.34
CA GLN A 6 12.69 -1.62 16.85
C GLN A 6 11.31 -2.04 17.39
N SER A 7 10.53 -1.10 17.92
CA SER A 7 9.16 -1.33 18.40
C SER A 7 8.16 -1.69 17.31
N ASP A 8 8.49 -1.41 16.05
CA ASP A 8 7.59 -1.57 14.91
C ASP A 8 7.56 -3.01 14.40
N PHE A 9 8.47 -3.85 14.87
CA PHE A 9 8.62 -5.23 14.42
C PHE A 9 7.95 -6.22 15.38
N SER A 10 7.40 -7.26 14.80
CA SER A 10 6.92 -8.45 15.49
C SER A 10 8.07 -9.44 15.66
N PRO A 11 8.07 -10.23 16.76
CA PRO A 11 8.88 -11.45 16.81
C PRO A 11 8.66 -12.33 15.57
N LEU A 12 9.72 -12.96 15.06
CA LEU A 12 9.66 -13.85 13.89
C LEU A 12 8.62 -14.98 14.04
N ASP A 13 8.38 -15.43 15.27
CA ASP A 13 7.44 -16.51 15.59
C ASP A 13 6.00 -16.04 15.87
N SER A 14 5.69 -14.75 15.73
CA SER A 14 4.34 -14.22 15.98
C SER A 14 3.32 -14.74 14.96
N PRO A 15 2.19 -15.31 15.40
CA PRO A 15 1.19 -15.87 14.48
C PRO A 15 0.67 -14.81 13.50
N GLY A 16 0.80 -15.09 12.21
CA GLY A 16 0.29 -14.28 11.10
C GLY A 16 -0.46 -15.16 10.10
N TYR A 17 -1.34 -14.58 9.29
CA TYR A 17 -2.13 -15.29 8.30
C TYR A 17 -1.23 -15.93 7.24
N PHE A 18 -0.19 -15.23 6.79
CA PHE A 18 0.80 -15.75 5.84
C PHE A 18 2.01 -16.44 6.47
N GLN A 19 2.02 -16.70 7.79
CA GLN A 19 3.19 -17.34 8.42
C GLN A 19 3.45 -18.75 7.85
N HIS A 20 2.42 -19.47 7.45
CA HIS A 20 2.59 -20.83 6.91
C HIS A 20 3.18 -20.81 5.50
N GLU A 21 2.72 -19.87 4.68
CA GLU A 21 3.15 -19.66 3.31
C GLU A 21 4.58 -19.07 3.29
N MET A 22 4.88 -18.12 4.21
CA MET A 22 6.22 -17.54 4.41
C MET A 22 7.26 -18.61 4.77
N ARG A 23 6.87 -19.65 5.51
CA ARG A 23 7.78 -20.78 5.82
C ARG A 23 8.28 -21.45 4.55
N THR A 24 7.49 -21.51 3.49
CA THR A 24 7.91 -22.12 2.22
C THR A 24 9.05 -21.34 1.58
N ILE A 25 9.00 -20.00 1.61
CA ILE A 25 10.08 -19.12 1.18
C ILE A 25 11.29 -19.29 2.11
N TYR A 26 11.07 -19.26 3.42
CA TYR A 26 12.12 -19.38 4.42
C TYR A 26 12.88 -20.71 4.31
N HIS A 27 12.23 -21.80 3.93
CA HIS A 27 12.93 -23.07 3.75
C HIS A 27 13.92 -23.07 2.58
N GLN A 28 13.74 -22.20 1.60
CA GLN A 28 14.63 -22.06 0.43
C GLN A 28 15.76 -21.05 0.66
N MET A 29 15.64 -20.17 1.65
CA MET A 29 16.62 -19.14 1.98
C MET A 29 17.70 -19.63 2.97
N PRO A 30 18.97 -19.21 2.80
CA PRO A 30 20.01 -19.33 3.83
C PRO A 30 19.59 -18.71 5.17
N ALA A 31 20.04 -19.30 6.28
CA ALA A 31 19.71 -18.81 7.62
C ALA A 31 20.11 -17.34 7.83
N SER A 32 21.27 -16.94 7.30
CA SER A 32 21.77 -15.56 7.37
C SER A 32 20.87 -14.55 6.66
N GLU A 33 20.16 -14.95 5.61
CA GLU A 33 19.22 -14.07 4.90
C GLU A 33 17.89 -14.00 5.64
N ARG A 34 17.40 -15.12 6.15
CA ARG A 34 16.17 -15.17 6.96
C ARG A 34 16.19 -14.24 8.17
N GLU A 35 17.35 -14.13 8.83
CA GLU A 35 17.52 -13.25 9.99
C GLU A 35 17.36 -11.76 9.65
N LEU A 36 17.42 -11.39 8.37
CA LEU A 36 17.25 -10.02 7.88
C LEU A 36 15.80 -9.68 7.50
N LEU A 37 14.88 -10.65 7.58
CA LEU A 37 13.46 -10.42 7.34
C LEU A 37 12.78 -10.07 8.66
N HIS A 38 12.09 -8.94 8.68
CA HIS A 38 11.44 -8.45 9.89
C HIS A 38 9.97 -8.16 9.61
N HIS A 39 9.10 -8.97 10.20
CA HIS A 39 7.65 -8.73 10.16
C HIS A 39 7.32 -7.44 10.87
N LEU A 40 6.53 -6.58 10.22
CA LEU A 40 5.95 -5.42 10.89
C LEU A 40 4.84 -5.87 11.85
N ARG A 41 4.62 -5.07 12.89
CA ARG A 41 3.41 -5.19 13.70
C ARG A 41 2.20 -4.73 12.89
N PRO A 42 1.01 -5.31 13.11
CA PRO A 42 -0.21 -4.94 12.39
C PRO A 42 -0.50 -3.44 12.42
N GLU A 43 -0.22 -2.76 13.54
CA GLU A 43 -0.44 -1.32 13.66
C GLU A 43 0.46 -0.52 12.71
N LYS A 44 1.75 -0.87 12.64
CA LYS A 44 2.69 -0.20 11.75
C LYS A 44 2.43 -0.56 10.29
N ALA A 45 2.13 -1.82 9.99
CA ALA A 45 1.74 -2.23 8.65
C ALA A 45 0.54 -1.41 8.17
N ARG A 46 -0.49 -1.24 9.00
CA ARG A 46 -1.69 -0.45 8.64
C ARG A 46 -1.38 1.02 8.40
N GLU A 47 -0.55 1.63 9.25
CA GLU A 47 -0.07 3.00 9.07
C GLU A 47 0.58 3.20 7.69
N LEU A 48 1.51 2.31 7.33
CA LEU A 48 2.23 2.39 6.06
C LEU A 48 1.38 2.01 4.85
N TRP A 49 0.45 1.06 5.00
CA TRP A 49 -0.52 0.73 3.97
C TRP A 49 -1.42 1.93 3.65
N GLU A 50 -1.96 2.58 4.69
CA GLU A 50 -2.78 3.78 4.52
C GLU A 50 -2.00 4.92 3.87
N TYR A 51 -0.73 5.09 4.25
CA TYR A 51 0.18 6.03 3.63
C TYR A 51 0.34 5.78 2.13
N ALA A 52 0.59 4.53 1.74
CA ALA A 52 0.81 4.14 0.36
C ALA A 52 -0.49 3.99 -0.46
N SER A 53 -1.67 4.07 0.17
CA SER A 53 -2.95 3.74 -0.46
C SER A 53 -3.28 4.57 -1.70
N GLU A 54 -2.96 5.86 -1.71
CA GLU A 54 -3.22 6.72 -2.87
C GLU A 54 -2.29 6.38 -4.03
N TYR A 55 -1.01 6.12 -3.72
CA TYR A 55 0.01 5.69 -4.67
C TYR A 55 -0.33 4.33 -5.29
N SER A 56 -0.70 3.34 -4.49
CA SER A 56 -1.05 2.01 -4.99
C SER A 56 -2.36 2.05 -5.79
N THR A 57 -3.37 2.78 -5.32
CA THR A 57 -4.65 2.95 -6.06
C THR A 57 -4.43 3.57 -7.43
N GLU A 58 -3.53 4.54 -7.55
CA GLU A 58 -3.20 5.14 -8.84
C GLU A 58 -2.48 4.14 -9.75
N LEU A 59 -1.54 3.32 -9.25
CA LEU A 59 -0.90 2.27 -10.06
C LEU A 59 -1.91 1.21 -10.52
N SER A 60 -2.83 0.80 -9.65
CA SER A 60 -3.85 -0.19 -9.96
C SER A 60 -4.75 0.22 -11.14
N ARG A 61 -4.87 1.51 -11.46
CA ARG A 61 -5.61 1.98 -12.65
C ARG A 61 -4.98 1.55 -13.97
N TYR A 62 -3.69 1.23 -13.94
CA TYR A 62 -2.90 0.82 -15.10
C TYR A 62 -2.65 -0.69 -15.15
N LEU A 63 -3.24 -1.44 -14.21
CA LEU A 63 -3.41 -2.87 -14.40
C LEU A 63 -4.22 -3.11 -15.68
N PHE A 64 -3.83 -4.14 -16.42
CA PHE A 64 -4.38 -4.52 -17.72
C PHE A 64 -4.24 -3.46 -18.81
N SER A 65 -3.26 -2.55 -18.69
CA SER A 65 -2.94 -1.63 -19.77
C SER A 65 -2.35 -2.40 -20.95
N ASP A 66 -2.81 -2.09 -22.17
CA ASP A 66 -2.27 -2.68 -23.41
C ASP A 66 -0.99 -1.97 -23.89
N THR A 67 -0.48 -0.99 -23.13
CA THR A 67 0.62 -0.12 -23.54
C THR A 67 1.98 -0.70 -23.15
N LEU A 68 2.83 -0.94 -24.14
CA LEU A 68 4.24 -1.29 -23.94
C LEU A 68 5.12 -0.06 -23.61
N GLU A 69 4.64 1.13 -23.95
CA GLU A 69 5.35 2.37 -23.64
C GLU A 69 5.05 2.85 -22.22
N PRO A 70 6.03 3.47 -21.54
CA PRO A 70 5.79 4.03 -20.23
C PRO A 70 4.72 5.12 -20.21
N ILE A 71 3.89 5.08 -19.18
CA ILE A 71 2.81 6.02 -18.97
C ILE A 71 3.34 7.19 -18.14
N THR A 72 3.15 8.41 -18.66
CA THR A 72 3.63 9.66 -18.05
C THR A 72 2.50 10.63 -17.70
N SER A 73 1.25 10.25 -17.98
CA SER A 73 0.05 11.08 -17.81
C SER A 73 -0.52 11.10 -16.38
N SER A 74 -0.05 10.20 -15.49
CA SER A 74 -0.44 10.20 -14.08
C SER A 74 -0.12 11.56 -13.44
N SER A 75 -0.89 12.00 -12.46
CA SER A 75 -0.53 13.17 -11.65
C SER A 75 0.47 12.85 -10.54
N LEU A 76 0.52 11.62 -10.06
CA LEU A 76 1.38 11.20 -8.94
C LEU A 76 2.74 10.66 -9.40
N TYR A 77 2.79 10.04 -10.58
CA TYR A 77 3.99 9.36 -11.07
C TYR A 77 4.61 10.04 -12.28
N GLU A 78 5.91 10.30 -12.21
CA GLU A 78 6.71 10.77 -13.34
C GLU A 78 6.68 9.75 -14.48
N TRP A 79 6.74 8.48 -14.09
CA TRP A 79 6.86 7.35 -14.97
C TRP A 79 6.15 6.15 -14.35
N ILE A 80 5.36 5.44 -15.15
CA ILE A 80 4.76 4.16 -14.82
C ILE A 80 5.10 3.16 -15.91
N GLY A 81 5.62 2.01 -15.53
CA GLY A 81 5.80 0.83 -16.39
C GLY A 81 4.78 -0.23 -16.04
N HIS A 82 4.20 -0.86 -17.06
CA HIS A 82 3.35 -2.04 -16.93
C HIS A 82 4.04 -3.23 -17.58
N ILE A 83 3.97 -4.38 -16.91
CA ILE A 83 4.59 -5.62 -17.32
C ILE A 83 3.56 -6.74 -17.14
N ASP A 84 3.14 -7.33 -18.25
CA ASP A 84 2.28 -8.52 -18.28
C ASP A 84 3.15 -9.76 -18.44
N ILE A 85 3.09 -10.67 -17.47
CA ILE A 85 3.78 -11.97 -17.52
C ILE A 85 2.82 -13.17 -17.46
N THR A 86 1.51 -12.94 -17.62
CA THR A 86 0.42 -13.92 -17.42
C THR A 86 0.52 -15.15 -18.32
N ASN A 87 0.99 -14.98 -19.56
CA ASN A 87 1.05 -16.07 -20.55
C ASN A 87 2.47 -16.59 -20.84
N MET A 88 3.45 -16.16 -20.06
CA MET A 88 4.84 -16.59 -20.24
C MET A 88 5.06 -17.98 -19.60
N ASN A 89 6.12 -18.69 -19.98
CA ASN A 89 6.54 -19.87 -19.20
C ASN A 89 7.32 -19.43 -17.96
N TRP A 90 7.42 -20.31 -16.95
CA TRP A 90 8.05 -20.00 -15.66
C TRP A 90 9.43 -19.35 -15.77
N SER A 91 10.36 -19.92 -16.55
CA SER A 91 11.72 -19.37 -16.69
C SER A 91 11.74 -17.96 -17.29
N VAL A 92 10.89 -17.70 -18.28
CA VAL A 92 10.81 -16.38 -18.92
C VAL A 92 10.18 -15.36 -17.97
N ARG A 93 9.18 -15.75 -17.17
CA ARG A 93 8.58 -14.88 -16.14
C ARG A 93 9.62 -14.39 -15.14
N LEU A 94 10.41 -15.32 -14.59
CA LEU A 94 11.46 -15.01 -13.63
C LEU A 94 12.46 -14.00 -14.19
N GLU A 95 12.90 -14.21 -15.43
CA GLU A 95 13.83 -13.33 -16.12
C GLU A 95 13.23 -11.94 -16.38
N VAL A 96 12.01 -11.87 -16.95
CA VAL A 96 11.33 -10.59 -17.24
C VAL A 96 11.05 -9.80 -15.97
N GLY A 97 10.60 -10.45 -14.90
CA GLY A 97 10.38 -9.79 -13.61
C GLY A 97 11.68 -9.25 -13.01
N GLN A 98 12.76 -10.05 -13.00
CA GLN A 98 14.08 -9.61 -12.53
C GLN A 98 14.63 -8.43 -13.35
N GLN A 99 14.52 -8.47 -14.67
CA GLN A 99 14.95 -7.37 -15.54
C GLN A 99 14.15 -6.09 -15.25
N SER A 100 12.83 -6.23 -15.03
CA SER A 100 11.96 -5.10 -14.73
C SER A 100 12.32 -4.45 -13.38
N LEU A 101 12.62 -5.26 -12.37
CA LEU A 101 13.09 -4.78 -11.06
C LEU A 101 14.49 -4.17 -11.12
N GLN A 102 15.37 -4.66 -11.99
CA GLN A 102 16.73 -4.14 -12.14
C GLN A 102 16.74 -2.64 -12.52
N VAL A 103 15.75 -2.19 -13.30
CA VAL A 103 15.61 -0.78 -13.72
C VAL A 103 15.41 0.16 -12.54
N LEU A 104 14.92 -0.33 -11.39
CA LEU A 104 14.72 0.48 -10.19
C LEU A 104 16.04 0.97 -9.58
N ASN A 105 17.17 0.30 -9.84
CA ASN A 105 18.51 0.68 -9.41
C ASN A 105 18.63 0.98 -7.90
N SER A 106 17.85 0.25 -7.09
CA SER A 106 17.85 0.34 -5.63
C SER A 106 19.19 -0.08 -5.03
N ARG A 107 19.57 0.51 -3.88
CA ARG A 107 20.79 0.10 -3.16
C ARG A 107 20.57 -1.27 -2.50
N ASN A 108 21.59 -2.13 -2.48
CA ASN A 108 21.45 -3.50 -1.96
C ASN A 108 20.96 -3.59 -0.50
N ASP A 109 21.34 -2.61 0.33
CA ASP A 109 20.98 -2.51 1.74
C ASP A 109 19.67 -1.74 1.99
N GLN A 110 19.05 -1.21 0.93
CA GLN A 110 17.81 -0.47 1.02
C GLN A 110 16.69 -1.38 1.50
N VAL A 111 15.99 -0.95 2.54
CA VAL A 111 14.85 -1.70 3.08
C VAL A 111 13.63 -1.46 2.19
N ILE A 112 13.04 -2.56 1.75
CA ILE A 112 11.77 -2.66 1.03
C ILE A 112 10.72 -3.14 2.01
N ILE A 113 9.55 -2.50 1.97
CA ILE A 113 8.37 -3.00 2.67
C ILE A 113 7.50 -3.70 1.65
N VAL A 114 7.16 -4.96 1.92
CA VAL A 114 6.28 -5.79 1.08
C VAL A 114 5.03 -6.09 1.88
N PHE A 115 3.87 -5.79 1.31
CA PHE A 115 2.55 -5.99 1.90
C PHE A 115 1.77 -7.04 1.12
N TRP A 116 1.08 -7.90 1.86
CA TRP A 116 0.05 -8.81 1.31
C TRP A 116 -1.34 -8.39 1.74
N THR A 117 -1.46 -7.75 2.90
CA THR A 117 -2.69 -7.11 3.37
C THR A 117 -2.35 -5.81 4.09
N ALA A 118 -3.37 -5.05 4.48
CA ALA A 118 -3.20 -3.84 5.27
C ALA A 118 -2.55 -4.08 6.65
N GLU A 119 -2.51 -5.32 7.14
CA GLU A 119 -1.98 -5.64 8.48
C GLU A 119 -0.76 -6.56 8.42
N GLU A 120 -0.38 -7.02 7.23
CA GLU A 120 0.67 -8.00 7.05
C GLU A 120 1.71 -7.50 6.06
N ALA A 121 2.88 -7.22 6.60
CA ALA A 121 3.99 -6.70 5.86
C ALA A 121 5.32 -7.18 6.44
N VAL A 122 6.30 -7.30 5.56
CA VAL A 122 7.68 -7.61 5.92
C VAL A 122 8.60 -6.49 5.45
N ALA A 123 9.53 -6.10 6.31
CA ALA A 123 10.69 -5.30 5.94
C ALA A 123 11.81 -6.25 5.54
N VAL A 124 12.36 -6.04 4.34
CA VAL A 124 13.38 -6.90 3.75
C VAL A 124 14.41 -6.07 2.98
N PRO A 125 15.71 -6.38 3.03
CA PRO A 125 16.71 -5.75 2.17
C PRO A 125 16.43 -5.97 0.68
N TRP A 126 16.72 -4.97 -0.15
CA TRP A 126 16.51 -5.01 -1.60
C TRP A 126 17.16 -6.24 -2.25
N HIS A 127 18.40 -6.58 -1.89
CA HIS A 127 19.06 -7.72 -2.52
C HIS A 127 18.34 -9.05 -2.28
N ILE A 128 17.66 -9.22 -1.13
CA ILE A 128 16.84 -10.39 -0.84
C ILE A 128 15.52 -10.31 -1.62
N PHE A 129 14.82 -9.16 -1.55
CA PHE A 129 13.58 -8.99 -2.31
C PHE A 129 13.80 -9.24 -3.82
N TYR A 130 14.88 -8.70 -4.39
CA TYR A 130 15.24 -8.88 -5.79
C TYR A 130 15.55 -10.34 -6.15
N ALA A 131 16.32 -11.05 -5.30
CA ALA A 131 16.68 -12.43 -5.54
C ALA A 131 15.46 -13.38 -5.48
N TYR A 132 14.50 -13.08 -4.61
CA TYR A 132 13.33 -13.93 -4.31
C TYR A 132 12.00 -13.24 -4.66
N TRP A 133 11.99 -12.33 -5.63
CA TRP A 133 10.84 -11.45 -5.87
C TRP A 133 9.55 -12.24 -6.18
N ASP A 134 9.67 -13.31 -6.95
CA ASP A 134 8.52 -14.11 -7.38
C ASP A 134 7.90 -14.86 -6.19
N ASP A 135 8.76 -15.35 -5.27
CA ASP A 135 8.31 -15.94 -4.02
C ASP A 135 7.52 -14.92 -3.18
N PHE A 136 8.02 -13.68 -3.02
CA PHE A 136 7.30 -12.63 -2.28
C PHE A 136 5.96 -12.26 -2.94
N CYS A 137 5.91 -12.21 -4.27
CA CYS A 137 4.75 -11.78 -5.04
C CYS A 137 3.66 -12.86 -5.20
N ARG A 138 4.02 -14.14 -5.13
CA ARG A 138 3.10 -15.28 -5.35
C ARG A 138 2.76 -16.08 -4.11
N ILE A 139 3.29 -15.68 -2.95
CA ILE A 139 3.01 -16.37 -1.69
C ILE A 139 1.53 -16.34 -1.32
N SER A 140 0.81 -15.30 -1.75
CA SER A 140 -0.61 -15.11 -1.55
C SER A 140 -1.36 -15.17 -2.88
N LEU A 141 -2.64 -15.53 -2.81
CA LEU A 141 -3.59 -15.28 -3.89
C LEU A 141 -4.06 -13.81 -3.94
N GLU A 142 -3.56 -12.99 -3.02
CA GLU A 142 -3.83 -11.55 -2.92
C GLU A 142 -2.77 -10.74 -3.66
N ASP A 143 -3.13 -9.52 -4.01
CA ASP A 143 -2.23 -8.55 -4.63
C ASP A 143 -1.14 -8.10 -3.66
N VAL A 144 0.06 -7.88 -4.19
CA VAL A 144 1.23 -7.47 -3.42
C VAL A 144 1.58 -6.02 -3.71
N LEU A 145 1.79 -5.25 -2.64
CA LEU A 145 2.33 -3.88 -2.72
C LEU A 145 3.74 -3.87 -2.16
N ALA A 146 4.70 -3.30 -2.89
CA ALA A 146 6.06 -3.11 -2.41
C ALA A 146 6.60 -1.71 -2.70
N PHE A 147 7.38 -1.16 -1.78
CA PHE A 147 8.10 0.10 -1.97
C PHE A 147 9.28 0.22 -0.99
N PRO A 148 10.34 0.99 -1.31
CA PRO A 148 11.46 1.25 -0.42
C PRO A 148 11.12 2.35 0.58
N LEU A 149 11.79 2.37 1.74
CA LEU A 149 11.65 3.47 2.72
C LEU A 149 12.05 4.86 2.17
N SER A 150 12.84 4.90 1.09
CA SER A 150 13.19 6.13 0.36
C SER A 150 12.08 6.66 -0.52
N GLU A 151 11.05 5.84 -0.76
CA GLU A 151 9.87 6.18 -1.56
C GLU A 151 10.21 6.47 -3.03
N GLU A 152 11.34 5.94 -3.52
CA GLU A 152 11.82 6.16 -4.90
C GLU A 152 11.00 5.42 -5.96
N TRP A 153 10.24 4.40 -5.57
CA TRP A 153 9.35 3.66 -6.46
C TRP A 153 8.25 2.94 -5.67
N TYR A 154 7.17 2.60 -6.36
CA TYR A 154 6.09 1.75 -5.87
C TYR A 154 5.85 0.64 -6.87
N LEU A 155 5.51 -0.54 -6.38
CA LEU A 155 5.19 -1.73 -7.17
C LEU A 155 3.87 -2.30 -6.69
N VAL A 156 2.97 -2.55 -7.63
CA VAL A 156 1.77 -3.38 -7.43
C VAL A 156 1.93 -4.62 -8.29
N PHE A 157 1.91 -5.78 -7.66
CA PHE A 157 1.83 -7.08 -8.34
C PHE A 157 0.43 -7.64 -8.14
N TYR A 158 -0.28 -7.80 -9.24
CA TYR A 158 -1.62 -8.37 -9.27
C TYR A 158 -1.54 -9.89 -9.37
N HIS A 159 -2.40 -10.59 -8.61
CA HIS A 159 -2.39 -12.05 -8.52
C HIS A 159 -2.58 -12.80 -9.85
N GLU A 160 -3.08 -12.14 -10.90
CA GLU A 160 -3.09 -12.68 -12.28
C GLU A 160 -1.82 -12.34 -13.08
N ASP A 161 -0.67 -12.16 -12.42
CA ASP A 161 0.65 -12.04 -13.06
C ASP A 161 0.85 -10.76 -13.87
N GLN A 162 0.34 -9.65 -13.34
CA GLN A 162 0.63 -8.32 -13.87
C GLN A 162 1.38 -7.49 -12.84
N MET A 163 2.39 -6.76 -13.31
CA MET A 163 3.21 -5.92 -12.47
C MET A 163 3.16 -4.48 -12.99
N VAL A 164 2.85 -3.55 -12.10
CA VAL A 164 2.86 -2.11 -12.38
C VAL A 164 3.85 -1.45 -11.44
N ILE A 165 4.80 -0.73 -12.02
CA ILE A 165 5.88 -0.05 -11.29
C ILE A 165 5.76 1.44 -11.57
N GLY A 166 5.75 2.26 -10.53
CA GLY A 166 5.73 3.71 -10.65
C GLY A 166 6.92 4.39 -9.97
N ARG A 167 7.49 5.42 -10.61
CA ARG A 167 8.39 6.38 -9.96
C ARG A 167 7.62 7.65 -9.62
N PRO A 168 7.40 7.95 -8.33
CA PRO A 168 6.59 9.10 -7.94
C PRO A 168 7.28 10.40 -8.32
N ARG A 169 6.50 11.45 -8.62
CA ARG A 169 7.06 12.80 -8.80
C ARG A 169 7.47 13.37 -7.45
N LEU A 170 8.76 13.57 -7.23
CA LEU A 170 9.26 14.40 -6.15
C LEU A 170 9.09 15.89 -6.52
N PRO A 171 8.48 16.76 -5.66
CA PRO A 171 8.33 16.65 -4.21
C PRO A 171 6.88 16.36 -3.72
N LEU A 172 6.01 15.74 -4.53
CA LEU A 172 4.61 15.47 -4.12
C LEU A 172 4.50 14.53 -2.92
N LEU A 173 5.55 13.77 -2.58
CA LEU A 173 5.62 12.99 -1.34
C LEU A 173 5.46 13.87 -0.09
N ASP A 174 5.92 15.12 -0.13
CA ASP A 174 5.82 16.06 1.00
C ASP A 174 4.45 16.77 1.01
N GLU A 175 3.87 17.06 -0.15
CA GLU A 175 2.61 17.79 -0.27
C GLU A 175 1.38 16.88 -0.16
N VAL A 176 1.40 15.68 -0.75
CA VAL A 176 0.36 14.64 -0.62
C VAL A 176 0.34 14.09 0.81
N ALA A 177 1.50 13.81 1.43
CA ALA A 177 1.53 13.42 2.85
C ALA A 177 0.98 14.52 3.76
N ARG A 178 1.31 15.80 3.51
CA ARG A 178 0.74 16.95 4.24
C ARG A 178 -0.75 17.14 3.97
N LYS A 179 -1.20 16.93 2.74
CA LYS A 179 -2.61 17.08 2.35
C LYS A 179 -3.46 15.94 2.90
N THR A 180 -2.98 14.71 2.88
CA THR A 180 -3.66 13.54 3.45
C THR A 180 -3.69 13.59 4.98
N LEU A 181 -2.64 14.08 5.66
CA LEU A 181 -2.73 14.38 7.11
C LEU A 181 -3.67 15.56 7.39
N SER A 182 -3.54 16.66 6.66
CA SER A 182 -4.35 17.89 6.86
C SER A 182 -5.83 17.72 6.51
N GLU A 183 -6.18 16.84 5.57
CA GLU A 183 -7.56 16.52 5.20
C GLU A 183 -8.14 15.46 6.14
N ARG A 184 -7.31 14.57 6.71
CA ARG A 184 -7.73 13.61 7.76
C ARG A 184 -7.88 14.23 9.16
N THR A 185 -7.21 15.34 9.44
CA THR A 185 -7.31 16.05 10.73
C THR A 185 -7.96 17.43 10.62
N LYS A 186 -8.80 17.68 9.60
CA LYS A 186 -9.71 18.83 9.68
C LYS A 186 -10.84 18.45 10.65
N PRO A 187 -10.90 18.99 11.88
CA PRO A 187 -12.09 18.83 12.69
C PRO A 187 -13.27 19.37 11.87
N LEU A 188 -14.35 18.59 11.76
CA LEU A 188 -15.60 19.09 11.20
C LEU A 188 -15.95 20.37 11.96
N ILE A 189 -15.99 21.49 11.24
CA ILE A 189 -16.27 22.80 11.82
C ILE A 189 -17.62 22.75 12.55
N HIS A 190 -18.55 21.92 12.05
CA HIS A 190 -19.84 21.67 12.67
C HIS A 190 -20.09 20.18 12.99
N GLN A 191 -19.11 19.49 13.60
CA GLN A 191 -19.31 18.11 14.07
C GLN A 191 -20.58 17.97 14.93
N ALA A 192 -20.84 18.94 15.81
CA ALA A 192 -22.03 18.98 16.64
C ALA A 192 -23.35 19.07 15.84
N GLU A 193 -23.34 19.78 14.71
CA GLU A 193 -24.53 19.93 13.85
C GLU A 193 -24.77 18.69 12.99
N VAL A 194 -23.70 18.07 12.47
CA VAL A 194 -23.79 16.77 11.77
C VAL A 194 -24.37 15.71 12.72
N LEU A 195 -23.91 15.66 13.97
CA LEU A 195 -24.46 14.76 14.99
C LEU A 195 -25.90 15.10 15.35
N ARG A 196 -26.26 16.39 15.49
CA ARG A 196 -27.64 16.82 15.74
C ARG A 196 -28.59 16.35 14.62
N LEU A 197 -28.19 16.52 13.36
CA LEU A 197 -28.96 16.08 12.19
C LEU A 197 -29.11 14.55 12.16
N LEU A 198 -28.06 13.81 12.52
CA LEU A 198 -28.12 12.35 12.61
C LEU A 198 -29.06 11.87 13.72
N LEU A 199 -29.02 12.49 14.90
CA LEU A 199 -29.90 12.18 16.02
C LEU A 199 -31.37 12.55 15.72
N ALA A 200 -31.60 13.56 14.88
CA ALA A 200 -32.91 13.93 14.36
C ALA A 200 -33.37 13.05 13.17
N ASN A 201 -32.61 12.01 12.81
CA ASN A 201 -32.85 11.12 11.66
C ASN A 201 -32.85 11.84 10.28
N GLU A 202 -32.24 13.02 10.18
CA GLU A 202 -32.08 13.79 8.95
C GLU A 202 -30.78 13.43 8.21
N LYS A 203 -30.61 12.14 7.92
CA LYS A 203 -29.37 11.57 7.39
C LYS A 203 -28.90 12.21 6.08
N LEU A 204 -29.83 12.55 5.20
CA LEU A 204 -29.49 13.19 3.92
C LEU A 204 -28.96 14.63 4.11
N SER A 205 -29.50 15.36 5.08
CA SER A 205 -29.02 16.71 5.45
C SER A 205 -27.61 16.64 6.04
N ALA A 206 -27.36 15.65 6.92
CA ALA A 206 -26.04 15.41 7.50
C ALA A 206 -24.98 15.06 6.43
N ILE A 207 -25.32 14.21 5.46
CA ILE A 207 -24.44 13.87 4.34
C ILE A 207 -24.15 15.08 3.47
N LYS A 208 -25.17 15.88 3.13
CA LYS A 208 -24.99 17.10 2.33
C LYS A 208 -24.08 18.11 3.03
N LEU A 209 -24.29 18.34 4.33
CA LEU A 209 -23.45 19.22 5.13
C LEU A 209 -21.99 18.71 5.17
N TYR A 210 -21.80 17.40 5.37
CA TYR A 210 -20.47 16.78 5.34
C TYR A 210 -19.78 16.96 3.98
N GLN A 211 -20.49 16.74 2.87
CA GLN A 211 -19.95 16.96 1.52
C GLN A 211 -19.59 18.42 1.26
N GLN A 212 -20.41 19.37 1.74
CA GLN A 212 -20.15 20.80 1.59
C GLN A 212 -18.90 21.25 2.35
N GLU A 213 -18.63 20.66 3.52
CA GLU A 213 -17.47 21.03 4.34
C GLU A 213 -16.16 20.36 3.90
N THR A 214 -16.24 19.14 3.37
CA THR A 214 -15.07 18.30 3.09
C THR A 214 -14.77 18.14 1.60
N GLY A 215 -15.73 18.43 0.72
CA GLY A 215 -15.58 18.27 -0.73
C GLY A 215 -15.60 16.82 -1.23
N VAL A 216 -15.82 15.83 -0.35
CA VAL A 216 -15.76 14.41 -0.70
C VAL A 216 -16.99 13.93 -1.49
N GLY A 217 -16.82 12.83 -2.23
CA GLY A 217 -17.91 12.20 -2.98
C GLY A 217 -19.02 11.64 -2.06
N TYR A 218 -20.23 11.44 -2.61
CA TYR A 218 -21.41 11.03 -1.85
C TYR A 218 -21.20 9.72 -1.07
N LYS A 219 -20.55 8.73 -1.69
CA LYS A 219 -20.23 7.45 -1.05
C LYS A 219 -19.32 7.63 0.17
N GLN A 220 -18.25 8.41 0.02
CA GLN A 220 -17.30 8.71 1.09
C GLN A 220 -17.96 9.50 2.23
N ALA A 221 -18.79 10.50 1.91
CA ALA A 221 -19.53 11.26 2.91
C ALA A 221 -20.51 10.37 3.69
N MET A 222 -21.20 9.46 3.01
CA MET A 222 -22.12 8.51 3.66
C MET A 222 -21.38 7.57 4.62
N GLU A 223 -20.23 7.02 4.21
CA GLU A 223 -19.40 6.16 5.05
C GLU A 223 -18.86 6.91 6.28
N ALA A 224 -18.37 8.13 6.09
CA ALA A 224 -17.86 8.96 7.18
C ALA A 224 -18.94 9.37 8.19
N VAL A 225 -20.12 9.78 7.71
CA VAL A 225 -21.27 10.13 8.55
C VAL A 225 -21.79 8.91 9.35
N ASN A 226 -21.81 7.73 8.74
CA ASN A 226 -22.16 6.49 9.43
C ASN A 226 -21.14 6.12 10.52
N LYS A 227 -19.85 6.31 10.24
CA LYS A 227 -18.77 6.08 11.21
C LYS A 227 -18.90 7.03 12.40
N LEU A 228 -19.12 8.33 12.16
CA LEU A 228 -19.34 9.32 13.22
C LEU A 228 -20.51 8.98 14.15
N LEU A 229 -21.63 8.49 13.58
CA LEU A 229 -22.77 8.05 14.38
C LEU A 229 -22.42 6.83 15.24
N LYS A 230 -21.72 5.86 14.67
CA LYS A 230 -21.30 4.64 15.36
C LYS A 230 -20.34 4.95 16.50
N ASP A 231 -19.36 5.82 16.25
CA ASP A 231 -18.38 6.25 17.24
C ASP A 231 -19.08 7.00 18.40
N PHE A 232 -20.02 7.91 18.09
CA PHE A 232 -20.81 8.61 19.11
C PHE A 232 -21.68 7.65 19.94
N GLN A 233 -22.32 6.66 19.32
CA GLN A 233 -23.10 5.63 20.02
C GLN A 233 -22.24 4.68 20.86
N SER A 234 -20.96 4.52 20.53
CA SER A 234 -20.03 3.71 21.32
C SER A 234 -19.44 4.45 22.54
N MET A 235 -19.57 5.78 22.57
CA MET A 235 -19.09 6.65 23.65
C MET A 235 -20.18 7.07 24.65
N ALA A 236 -21.45 6.85 24.32
CA ALA A 236 -22.63 7.15 25.15
C ALA A 236 -23.11 5.90 25.90
#